data_AF-A0A963NNT5-F1
#
_entry.id   AF-A0A963NNT5-F1
#
_cell.length_a   1.000
_cell.length_b   1.000
_cell.length_c   1.000
_cell.angle_alpha   90.00
_cell.angle_beta   90.00
_cell.angle_gamma   90.00
#
_symmetry.space_group_name_H-M   'P 1'
#
loop_
_entity.id
_entity.type
_entity.pdbx_description
1 polymer ?
#
loop_
_entity_poly.entity_id
_entity_poly.type
_entity_poly.pdbx_seq_one_letter_code
_entity_poly.pdbx_strand_id
1 'polypeptide(L)'
;MKRRSNLIFWAAALLAPPVRADDAAARLASEVADRPYGRDLTTVGTLELRDRNGSERIREYVSYRRDVGKGGKANLIRFLAPADIAGTAVLSLSRPDGAQEQSLYLP
;
A
#
# COMPACT_ATOMS: atom_id res chain seq x y z
N MET A 1 43.89 30.62 35.00
CA MET A 1 43.80 29.13 35.07
C MET A 1 42.44 28.78 35.69
N LYS A 2 41.48 28.03 35.14
CA LYS A 2 41.36 27.10 34.01
C LYS A 2 39.87 27.15 33.54
N ARG A 3 39.61 27.37 32.25
CA ARG A 3 38.29 27.14 31.63
C ARG A 3 38.09 25.63 31.51
N ARG A 4 37.07 25.07 32.19
CA ARG A 4 36.73 23.64 32.07
C ARG A 4 35.71 23.46 30.95
N SER A 5 36.25 22.89 29.88
CA SER A 5 35.66 22.49 28.62
C SER A 5 34.40 21.62 28.77
N ASN A 6 33.29 22.06 28.18
CA ASN A 6 32.03 21.32 28.10
C ASN A 6 31.90 20.60 26.73
N LEU A 7 33.01 20.15 26.14
CA LEU A 7 33.06 19.56 24.79
C LEU A 7 32.73 18.05 24.72
N ILE A 8 32.42 17.39 25.84
CA ILE A 8 32.26 15.93 25.85
C ILE A 8 30.83 15.47 25.47
N PHE A 9 29.83 16.37 25.50
CA PHE A 9 28.43 15.98 25.25
C PHE A 9 28.02 15.91 23.77
N TRP A 10 28.82 16.41 22.82
CA TRP A 10 28.48 16.38 21.39
C TRP A 10 29.06 15.18 20.62
N ALA A 11 30.00 14.43 21.19
CA ALA A 11 30.66 13.32 20.50
C ALA A 11 29.88 11.99 20.53
N ALA A 12 28.88 11.84 21.41
CA ALA A 12 28.16 10.58 21.58
C ALA A 12 27.07 10.30 20.52
N ALA A 13 26.66 11.30 19.74
CA ALA A 13 25.62 11.13 18.72
C ALA A 13 26.11 10.48 17.40
N LEU A 14 27.43 10.34 17.20
CA LEU A 14 28.04 9.84 15.96
C LEU A 14 28.36 8.33 15.99
N LEU A 15 28.10 7.63 17.10
CA LEU A 15 28.38 6.20 17.27
C LEU A 15 27.13 5.32 17.41
N ALA A 16 25.94 5.83 17.06
CA ALA A 16 24.76 4.97 17.00
C ALA A 16 24.94 3.95 15.85
N PRO A 17 24.95 2.63 16.13
CA PRO A 17 25.02 1.63 15.07
C PRO A 17 23.79 1.77 14.16
N PRO A 18 23.93 1.56 12.84
CA PRO A 18 22.80 1.60 11.94
C PRO A 18 21.80 0.52 12.37
N VAL A 19 20.60 0.94 12.77
CA VAL A 19 19.46 0.03 12.94
C VAL A 19 19.19 -0.57 11.56
N ARG A 20 19.61 -1.82 11.35
CA ARG A 20 19.20 -2.60 10.19
C ARG A 20 17.83 -3.17 10.50
N ALA A 21 16.93 -3.12 9.51
CA ALA A 21 15.70 -3.90 9.57
C ALA A 21 16.09 -5.34 9.89
N ASP A 22 15.40 -5.96 10.85
CA ASP A 22 15.61 -7.35 11.23
C ASP A 22 15.63 -8.22 9.95
N ASP A 23 16.69 -8.97 9.72
CA ASP A 23 16.87 -9.78 8.52
C ASP A 23 15.69 -10.76 8.33
N ALA A 24 15.05 -11.18 9.42
CA ALA A 24 13.83 -11.98 9.37
C ALA A 24 12.63 -11.22 8.79
N ALA A 25 12.45 -9.94 9.15
CA ALA A 25 11.37 -9.11 8.62
C ALA A 25 11.54 -8.82 7.13
N ALA A 26 12.77 -8.54 6.70
CA ALA A 26 13.08 -8.34 5.28
C ALA A 26 12.79 -9.60 4.45
N ARG A 27 13.20 -10.77 4.95
CA ARG A 27 12.92 -12.06 4.30
C ARG A 27 11.43 -12.34 4.17
N LEU A 28 10.67 -12.13 5.25
CA LEU A 28 9.22 -12.34 5.22
C LEU A 28 8.53 -11.40 4.21
N ALA A 29 8.94 -10.14 4.16
CA ALA A 29 8.40 -9.18 3.21
C ALA A 29 8.65 -9.62 1.75
N SER A 30 9.85 -10.11 1.44
CA SER A 30 10.18 -10.67 0.13
C SER A 30 9.32 -11.89 -0.22
N GLU A 31 9.18 -12.85 0.70
CA GLU A 31 8.38 -14.07 0.46
C GLU A 31 6.89 -13.74 0.20
N VAL A 32 6.33 -12.76 0.90
CA VAL A 32 4.95 -12.30 0.69
C VAL A 32 4.80 -11.56 -0.65
N ALA A 33 5.78 -10.73 -1.01
CA ALA A 33 5.78 -9.95 -2.25
C ALA A 33 5.91 -10.85 -3.48
N ASP A 34 6.77 -11.87 -3.41
CA ASP A 34 7.11 -12.78 -4.51
C ASP A 34 6.17 -13.98 -4.61
N ARG A 35 5.24 -14.14 -3.66
CA ARG A 35 4.27 -15.24 -3.68
C ARG A 35 3.52 -15.29 -5.03
N PRO A 36 3.37 -16.49 -5.64
CA PRO A 36 2.63 -16.61 -6.88
C PRO A 36 1.13 -16.40 -6.64
N TYR A 37 0.54 -15.41 -7.32
CA TYR A 37 -0.89 -15.11 -7.27
C TYR A 37 -1.60 -15.32 -8.63
N GLY A 38 -0.90 -15.88 -9.63
CA GLY A 38 -1.38 -16.01 -11.01
C GLY A 38 -1.24 -14.72 -11.83
N ARG A 39 -1.39 -14.85 -13.16
CA ARG A 39 -1.29 -13.74 -14.14
C ARG A 39 -2.43 -12.74 -14.01
N ASP A 40 -3.59 -13.22 -13.59
CA ASP A 40 -4.78 -12.43 -13.34
C ASP A 40 -5.51 -12.96 -12.10
N LEU A 41 -6.41 -12.13 -11.57
CA LEU A 41 -7.31 -12.45 -10.46
C LEU A 41 -8.58 -11.63 -10.62
N THR A 42 -9.72 -12.28 -10.44
CA THR A 42 -11.02 -11.62 -10.29
C THR A 42 -11.55 -11.86 -8.90
N THR A 43 -11.97 -10.79 -8.23
CA THR A 43 -12.61 -10.86 -6.91
C THR A 43 -13.97 -10.19 -6.99
N VAL A 44 -14.99 -10.85 -6.48
CA VAL A 44 -16.29 -10.23 -6.20
C VAL A 44 -16.38 -10.07 -4.69
N GLY A 45 -16.82 -8.91 -4.23
CA GLY A 45 -16.86 -8.64 -2.81
C GLY A 45 -17.86 -7.58 -2.39
N THR A 46 -18.09 -7.56 -1.09
CA THR A 46 -18.90 -6.56 -0.41
C THR A 46 -17.98 -5.78 0.53
N LEU A 47 -18.06 -4.46 0.47
CA LEU A 47 -17.35 -3.53 1.34
C LEU A 47 -18.37 -2.87 2.27
N GLU A 48 -18.31 -3.24 3.54
CA GLU A 48 -19.12 -2.65 4.61
C GLU A 48 -18.31 -1.54 5.30
N LEU A 49 -18.77 -0.29 5.18
CA LEU A 49 -18.17 0.85 5.84
C LEU A 49 -19.06 1.30 7.00
N ARG A 50 -18.53 1.20 8.22
CA ARG A 50 -19.20 1.66 9.43
C ARG A 50 -18.48 2.88 10.01
N ASP A 51 -19.21 3.97 10.24
CA ASP A 51 -18.67 5.16 10.90
C ASP A 51 -18.84 5.12 12.43
N ARG A 52 -18.22 6.09 13.11
CA ARG A 52 -18.29 6.20 14.59
C ARG A 52 -19.69 6.48 15.12
N ASN A 53 -20.58 7.03 14.28
CA ASN A 53 -21.94 7.40 14.65
C ASN A 53 -22.93 6.27 14.34
N GLY A 54 -22.46 5.15 13.80
CA GLY A 54 -23.27 3.97 13.48
C GLY A 54 -23.89 3.99 12.09
N SER A 55 -23.55 4.94 11.22
CA SER A 55 -23.96 4.89 9.81
C SER A 55 -23.21 3.75 9.13
N GLU A 56 -23.95 2.93 8.40
CA GLU A 56 -23.44 1.83 7.60
C GLU A 56 -23.64 2.12 6.12
N ARG A 57 -22.61 1.86 5.31
CA ARG A 57 -22.66 1.94 3.86
C ARG A 57 -22.11 0.63 3.30
N ILE A 58 -22.97 -0.12 2.63
CA ILE A 58 -22.62 -1.38 1.98
C ILE A 58 -22.39 -1.09 0.50
N ARG A 59 -21.24 -1.51 -0.03
CA ARG A 59 -20.91 -1.39 -1.46
C ARG A 59 -20.60 -2.76 -2.02
N GLU A 60 -21.14 -3.06 -3.19
CA GLU A 60 -20.76 -4.26 -3.94
C GLU A 60 -19.78 -3.89 -5.03
N TYR A 61 -18.77 -4.71 -5.24
CA TYR A 61 -17.75 -4.45 -6.24
C TYR A 61 -17.24 -5.73 -6.90
N VAL A 62 -16.68 -5.54 -8.10
CA VAL A 62 -15.80 -6.50 -8.74
C VAL A 62 -14.43 -5.85 -8.90
N SER A 63 -13.37 -6.61 -8.64
CA SER A 63 -12.00 -6.19 -8.92
C SER A 63 -11.30 -7.15 -9.87
N TYR A 64 -10.44 -6.58 -10.71
CA TYR A 64 -9.61 -7.27 -11.67
C TYR A 64 -8.16 -6.86 -11.44
N ARG A 65 -7.32 -7.84 -11.11
CA ARG A 65 -5.87 -7.65 -11.07
C ARG A 65 -5.27 -8.34 -12.28
N ARG A 66 -4.28 -7.69 -12.90
CA ARG A 66 -3.51 -8.26 -14.01
C ARG A 66 -2.04 -7.88 -13.89
N ASP A 67 -1.17 -8.85 -14.13
CA ASP A 67 0.25 -8.60 -14.38
C ASP A 67 0.39 -7.97 -15.78
N VAL A 68 0.98 -6.77 -15.85
CA VAL A 68 1.20 -6.04 -17.12
C VAL A 68 2.62 -6.20 -17.66
N GLY A 69 3.39 -7.13 -17.09
CA GLY A 69 4.76 -7.44 -17.48
C GLY A 69 5.80 -6.56 -16.81
N LYS A 70 7.06 -7.03 -16.83
CA LYS A 70 8.25 -6.34 -16.27
C LYS A 70 8.16 -6.00 -14.79
N GLY A 71 7.25 -6.62 -14.03
CA GLY A 71 7.02 -6.33 -12.61
C GLY A 71 5.91 -5.30 -12.36
N GLY A 72 5.25 -4.80 -13.41
CA GLY A 72 4.11 -3.90 -13.29
C GLY A 72 2.80 -4.65 -12.99
N LYS A 73 1.89 -3.98 -12.28
CA LYS A 73 0.58 -4.53 -11.92
C LYS A 73 -0.52 -3.53 -12.24
N ALA A 74 -1.61 -3.99 -12.84
CA ALA A 74 -2.84 -3.21 -13.00
C ALA A 74 -3.92 -3.78 -12.07
N ASN A 75 -4.65 -2.90 -11.40
CA ASN A 75 -5.80 -3.26 -10.59
C ASN A 75 -6.97 -2.32 -10.92
N LEU A 76 -8.11 -2.89 -11.31
CA LEU A 76 -9.34 -2.16 -11.59
C LEU A 76 -10.40 -2.61 -10.58
N ILE A 77 -10.96 -1.67 -9.82
CA ILE A 77 -12.14 -1.89 -9.00
C ILE A 77 -13.32 -1.20 -9.68
N ARG A 78 -14.45 -1.89 -9.82
CA ARG A 78 -15.71 -1.32 -10.31
C ARG A 78 -16.82 -1.56 -9.30
N PHE A 79 -17.49 -0.48 -8.91
CA PHE A 79 -18.63 -0.53 -8.00
C PHE A 79 -19.89 -0.92 -8.77
N LEU A 80 -20.63 -1.88 -8.21
CA LEU A 80 -21.86 -2.45 -8.78
C LEU A 80 -23.09 -1.90 -8.05
N ALA A 81 -22.99 -1.70 -6.75
CA ALA A 81 -24.04 -1.16 -5.89
C ALA A 81 -23.44 -0.33 -4.75
N PRO A 82 -24.18 0.63 -4.16
CA PRO A 82 -25.54 1.05 -4.53
C PRO A 82 -25.61 1.92 -5.80
N ALA A 83 -26.82 2.28 -6.22
CA ALA A 83 -27.08 2.98 -7.49
C ALA A 83 -26.40 4.36 -7.60
N ASP A 84 -26.16 5.03 -6.48
CA ASP A 84 -25.49 6.33 -6.39
C ASP A 84 -23.99 6.28 -6.75
N ILE A 85 -23.37 5.12 -6.64
CA ILE A 85 -21.96 4.89 -7.01
C ILE A 85 -21.79 3.85 -8.10
N ALA A 86 -22.87 3.19 -8.53
CA ALA A 86 -22.84 2.14 -9.52
C ALA A 86 -22.17 2.64 -10.80
N GLY A 87 -21.15 1.92 -11.26
CA GLY A 87 -20.36 2.29 -12.43
C GLY A 87 -19.10 3.11 -12.14
N THR A 88 -18.97 3.68 -10.94
CA THR A 88 -17.71 4.28 -10.47
C THR A 88 -16.59 3.24 -10.54
N ALA A 89 -15.41 3.67 -10.98
CA ALA A 89 -14.26 2.78 -11.09
C ALA A 89 -12.96 3.45 -10.64
N VAL A 90 -12.08 2.64 -10.04
CA VAL A 90 -10.72 3.04 -9.66
C VAL A 90 -9.73 2.15 -10.38
N LEU A 91 -8.84 2.75 -11.16
CA LEU A 91 -7.72 2.08 -11.80
C LEU A 91 -6.44 2.45 -11.08
N SER A 92 -5.67 1.45 -10.65
CA SER A 92 -4.33 1.61 -10.10
C SER A 92 -3.32 0.88 -10.99
N LEU A 93 -2.28 1.59 -11.41
CA LEU A 93 -1.16 1.07 -12.20
C LEU A 93 0.11 1.22 -11.38
N SER A 94 0.72 0.09 -11.02
CA SER A 94 2.03 0.04 -10.38
C SER A 94 3.09 -0.27 -11.43
N ARG A 95 4.16 0.53 -11.44
CA ARG A 95 5.34 0.34 -12.30
C ARG A 95 6.46 -0.37 -11.54
N PRO A 96 7.42 -1.00 -12.26
CA PRO A 96 8.52 -1.74 -11.65
C PRO A 96 9.50 -0.87 -10.85
N ASP A 97 9.56 0.42 -11.16
CA ASP A 97 10.36 1.43 -10.46
C ASP A 97 9.71 1.93 -9.15
N GLY A 98 8.55 1.35 -8.79
CA GLY A 98 7.78 1.73 -7.61
C GLY A 98 6.83 2.91 -7.84
N ALA A 99 6.83 3.55 -9.02
CA ALA A 99 5.87 4.59 -9.33
C ALA A 99 4.45 4.00 -9.39
N GLN A 100 3.48 4.75 -8.88
CA GLN A 100 2.08 4.36 -8.87
C GLN A 100 1.21 5.48 -9.43
N GLU A 101 0.35 5.13 -10.37
CA GLU A 101 -0.67 6.02 -10.93
C GLU A 101 -2.04 5.51 -10.55
N GLN A 102 -2.93 6.43 -10.16
CA GLN A 102 -4.30 6.11 -9.82
C GLN A 102 -5.25 7.08 -10.51
N SER A 103 -6.32 6.54 -11.07
CA SER A 103 -7.38 7.31 -11.72
C SER A 103 -8.73 6.89 -11.20
N LEU A 104 -9.63 7.87 -11.08
CA LEU A 104 -11.02 7.70 -10.67
C LEU A 104 -11.92 8.04 -11.85
N TYR A 105 -12.85 7.15 -12.16
CA TYR A 105 -13.93 7.38 -13.11
C TYR A 105 -15.24 7.55 -12.35
N LEU A 106 -15.96 8.63 -12.65
CA LEU A 106 -17.30 8.92 -12.16
C LEU A 106 -18.25 8.93 -13.37
N PRO A 107 -19.29 8.07 -13.39
CA PRO A 107 -20.26 8.01 -14.47
C PRO A 107 -21.23 9.19 -14.50
#